data_AF-X0YJZ7-F1
#
_entry.id   AF-X0YJZ7-F1
#
_cell.length_a   1.000
_cell.length_b   1.000
_cell.length_c   1.000
_cell.angle_alpha   90.00
_cell.angle_beta   90.00
_cell.angle_gamma   90.00
#
_symmetry.space_group_name_H-M   'P 1'
#
loop_
_entity.id
_entity.type
_entity.pdbx_description
1 polymer ?
#
loop_
_entity_poly.entity_id
_entity_poly.type
_entity_poly.pdbx_seq_one_letter_code
_entity_poly.pdbx_strand_id
1 'polypeptide(L)'
;MQGDALARSIRAVGLGAFPCSETKTPAIPKNTSWGVWAFEPIEALPWRSGLVGVPVPPGLVVLDLDTYKGATREQVEIALGVSLEWEDALIQHTMQGGQHYAFKVGWNVRFGSNMAGVRGLDTRTYGKGYIATGPGYSPVGGGVHTMADAD
;
A
#
# COMPACT_ATOMS: atom_id res chain seq x y z
N MET A 1 22.17 0.32 2.21
CA MET A 1 21.13 1.16 1.61
C MET A 1 19.94 1.15 2.57
N GLN A 2 18.91 1.99 2.45
CA GLN A 2 17.81 2.00 3.45
C GLN A 2 16.65 1.05 3.09
N GLY A 3 16.47 0.72 1.80
CA GLY A 3 15.34 -0.08 1.33
C GLY A 3 15.39 -1.55 1.75
N ASP A 4 16.58 -2.16 1.79
CA ASP A 4 16.76 -3.56 2.19
C ASP A 4 16.45 -3.79 3.67
N ALA A 5 16.90 -2.88 4.56
CA ALA A 5 16.59 -2.95 5.97
C ALA A 5 15.08 -2.83 6.24
N LEU A 6 14.40 -1.91 5.57
CA LEU A 6 12.94 -1.75 5.66
C LEU A 6 12.21 -2.98 5.11
N ALA A 7 12.66 -3.53 3.98
CA ALA A 7 12.09 -4.75 3.43
C ALA A 7 12.24 -5.94 4.38
N ARG A 8 13.38 -6.06 5.08
CA ARG A 8 13.58 -7.10 6.11
C ARG A 8 12.58 -6.98 7.24
N SER A 9 12.33 -5.77 7.74
CA SER A 9 11.36 -5.59 8.84
C SER A 9 9.92 -5.89 8.38
N ILE A 10 9.56 -5.51 7.15
CA ILE A 10 8.24 -5.82 6.57
C ILE A 10 8.08 -7.34 6.40
N ARG A 11 9.11 -8.03 5.90
CA ARG A 11 9.07 -9.49 5.77
C ARG A 11 9.09 -10.22 7.10
N ALA A 12 9.67 -9.65 8.14
CA ALA A 12 9.69 -10.24 9.48
C ALA A 12 8.27 -10.38 10.08
N VAL A 13 7.31 -9.58 9.60
CA VAL A 13 5.88 -9.71 9.97
C VAL A 13 5.07 -10.50 8.92
N GLY A 14 5.72 -11.21 8.00
CA GLY A 14 5.04 -12.10 7.04
C GLY A 14 4.53 -11.43 5.76
N LEU A 15 4.73 -10.11 5.59
CA LEU A 15 4.34 -9.40 4.38
C LEU A 15 5.36 -9.57 3.24
N GLY A 16 4.89 -9.43 1.99
CA GLY A 16 5.77 -9.32 0.83
C GLY A 16 6.46 -7.95 0.75
N ALA A 17 7.67 -7.91 0.21
CA ALA A 17 8.40 -6.66 -0.02
C ALA A 17 9.30 -6.77 -1.27
N PHE A 18 9.24 -5.76 -2.15
CA PHE A 18 10.07 -5.65 -3.35
C PHE A 18 10.63 -4.23 -3.55
N PRO A 19 11.77 -4.07 -4.27
CA PRO A 19 12.34 -2.75 -4.55
C PRO A 19 11.48 -1.94 -5.51
N CYS A 20 11.32 -0.65 -5.22
CA CYS A 20 10.78 0.33 -6.14
C CYS A 20 11.87 1.27 -6.66
N SER A 21 11.64 1.88 -7.81
CA SER A 21 12.41 3.04 -8.29
C SER A 21 12.02 4.31 -7.51
N GLU A 22 12.76 5.40 -7.70
CA GLU A 22 12.41 6.72 -7.13
C GLU A 22 11.04 7.24 -7.62
N THR A 23 10.55 6.74 -8.77
CA THR A 23 9.23 7.08 -9.31
C THR A 23 8.13 6.11 -8.85
N LYS A 24 8.39 5.30 -7.80
CA LYS A 24 7.45 4.35 -7.18
C LYS A 24 7.05 3.18 -8.09
N THR A 25 7.75 2.98 -9.20
CA THR A 25 7.52 1.85 -10.09
C THR A 25 8.26 0.61 -9.59
N PRO A 26 7.72 -0.62 -9.76
CA PRO A 26 8.41 -1.83 -9.34
C PRO A 26 9.74 -1.98 -10.08
N ALA A 27 10.84 -2.11 -9.34
CA ALA A 27 12.17 -2.37 -9.89
C ALA A 27 12.40 -3.88 -10.01
N ILE A 28 11.60 -4.52 -10.87
CA ILE A 28 11.54 -5.98 -11.03
C ILE A 28 11.97 -6.40 -12.44
N PRO A 29 12.45 -7.65 -12.64
CA PRO A 29 12.77 -8.15 -13.96
C PRO A 29 11.57 -8.11 -14.91
N LYS A 30 11.83 -7.94 -16.21
CA LYS A 30 10.77 -7.99 -17.23
C LYS A 30 10.04 -9.34 -17.16
N ASN A 31 8.74 -9.32 -17.44
CA ASN A 31 7.86 -10.49 -17.42
C ASN A 31 7.78 -11.23 -16.06
N THR A 32 8.17 -10.58 -14.97
CA THR A 32 8.00 -11.10 -13.61
C THR A 32 6.89 -10.35 -12.90
N SER A 33 6.06 -11.07 -12.15
CA SER A 33 5.05 -10.45 -11.28
C SER A 33 5.72 -9.89 -10.03
N TRP A 34 5.40 -8.64 -9.67
CA TRP A 34 5.84 -8.07 -8.39
C TRP A 34 5.35 -8.89 -7.20
N GLY A 35 4.20 -9.57 -7.31
CA GLY A 35 3.66 -10.41 -6.24
C GLY A 35 4.53 -11.63 -5.95
N VAL A 36 5.20 -12.18 -6.97
CA VAL A 36 6.18 -13.26 -6.81
C VAL A 36 7.52 -12.69 -6.33
N TRP A 37 7.98 -11.62 -6.99
CA TRP A 37 9.24 -10.95 -6.67
C TRP A 37 9.32 -10.43 -5.23
N ALA A 38 8.16 -10.12 -4.63
CA ALA A 38 8.02 -9.70 -3.24
C ALA A 38 8.45 -10.74 -2.20
N PHE A 39 8.68 -12.00 -2.60
CA PHE A 39 9.09 -13.09 -1.71
C PHE A 39 10.45 -13.72 -2.07
N GLU A 40 11.08 -13.29 -3.17
CA GLU A 40 12.46 -13.70 -3.53
C GLU A 40 13.48 -13.26 -2.47
N PRO A 41 14.60 -13.97 -2.22
CA PRO A 41 15.58 -13.61 -1.19
C PRO A 41 15.97 -12.13 -1.23
N ILE A 42 15.92 -11.41 -0.09
CA ILE A 42 16.13 -9.95 -0.05
C ILE A 42 17.49 -9.55 -0.63
N GLU A 43 18.50 -10.40 -0.45
CA GLU A 43 19.87 -10.22 -0.94
C GLU A 43 19.98 -10.28 -2.46
N ALA A 44 19.03 -10.96 -3.12
CA ALA A 44 18.97 -11.07 -4.57
C ALA A 44 18.25 -9.89 -5.25
N LEU A 45 17.61 -9.01 -4.46
CA LEU A 45 16.79 -7.92 -4.97
C LEU A 45 17.62 -6.65 -5.26
N PRO A 46 17.39 -5.96 -6.40
CA PRO A 46 18.16 -4.79 -6.78
C PRO A 46 17.66 -3.52 -6.06
N TRP A 47 18.03 -3.36 -4.79
CA TRP A 47 17.70 -2.18 -3.97
C TRP A 47 18.44 -0.92 -4.44
N ARG A 48 17.92 -0.27 -5.49
CA ARG A 48 18.52 0.97 -6.04
C ARG A 48 17.98 2.25 -5.40
N SER A 49 16.89 2.16 -4.65
CA SER A 49 16.30 3.26 -3.89
C SER A 49 15.96 2.81 -2.47
N GLY A 50 15.54 3.74 -1.61
CA GLY A 50 14.97 3.42 -0.30
C GLY A 50 13.49 3.03 -0.35
N LEU A 51 12.83 3.13 -1.50
CA LEU A 51 11.40 2.86 -1.63
C LEU A 51 11.14 1.35 -1.77
N VAL A 52 10.14 0.89 -1.02
CA VAL A 52 9.71 -0.51 -0.95
C VAL A 52 8.26 -0.60 -1.40
N GLY A 53 7.97 -1.51 -2.32
CA GLY A 53 6.61 -1.92 -2.67
C GLY A 53 6.15 -3.06 -1.77
N VAL A 54 4.93 -2.94 -1.23
CA VAL A 54 4.28 -3.91 -0.35
C VAL A 54 2.99 -4.39 -1.00
N PRO A 55 2.93 -5.64 -1.50
CA PRO A 55 1.68 -6.26 -1.93
C PRO A 55 0.60 -6.13 -0.87
N VAL A 56 -0.64 -5.84 -1.29
CA VAL A 56 -1.78 -5.93 -0.37
C VAL A 56 -2.04 -7.41 -0.07
N PRO A 57 -2.04 -7.85 1.20
CA PRO A 57 -2.30 -9.24 1.55
C PRO A 57 -3.79 -9.62 1.36
N PRO A 58 -4.12 -10.93 1.34
CA PRO A 58 -5.50 -11.39 1.37
C PRO A 58 -6.29 -10.78 2.54
N GLY A 59 -7.62 -10.67 2.40
CA GLY A 59 -8.48 -10.15 3.46
C GLY A 59 -8.38 -8.65 3.70
N LEU A 60 -7.50 -7.92 3.00
CA LEU A 60 -7.40 -6.47 3.07
C LEU A 60 -7.78 -5.76 1.77
N VAL A 61 -8.28 -4.54 1.95
CA VAL A 61 -8.23 -3.48 0.94
C VAL A 61 -7.45 -2.30 1.50
N VAL A 62 -6.64 -1.67 0.66
CA VAL A 62 -6.09 -0.35 0.95
C VAL A 62 -6.84 0.70 0.15
N LEU A 63 -7.39 1.69 0.84
CA LEU A 63 -7.89 2.93 0.24
C LEU A 63 -6.73 3.93 0.15
N ASP A 64 -6.36 4.28 -1.07
CA ASP A 64 -5.33 5.26 -1.40
C ASP A 64 -6.03 6.58 -1.73
N LEU A 65 -6.01 7.50 -0.76
CA LEU A 65 -6.75 8.75 -0.79
C LEU A 65 -5.81 9.92 -1.14
N ASP A 66 -5.89 10.36 -2.39
CA ASP A 66 -5.19 11.53 -2.90
C ASP A 66 -5.88 12.83 -2.43
N THR A 67 -5.70 13.19 -1.16
CA THR A 67 -6.29 14.42 -0.57
C THR A 67 -5.86 15.69 -1.30
N TYR A 68 -4.65 15.72 -1.89
CA TYR A 68 -4.18 16.83 -2.73
C TYR A 68 -4.98 17.00 -4.04
N LYS A 69 -5.78 16.00 -4.45
CA LYS A 69 -6.74 16.08 -5.57
C LYS A 69 -8.15 16.50 -5.11
N GLY A 70 -8.32 16.81 -3.83
CA GLY A 70 -9.59 17.22 -3.22
C GLY A 70 -10.47 16.06 -2.71
N ALA A 71 -9.94 14.84 -2.68
CA ALA A 71 -10.63 13.69 -2.12
C ALA A 71 -10.75 13.84 -0.59
N THR A 72 -11.96 13.67 -0.04
CA THR A 72 -12.19 13.73 1.41
C THR A 72 -12.79 12.43 1.93
N ARG A 73 -12.60 12.16 3.22
CA ARG A 73 -13.17 10.98 3.90
C ARG A 73 -14.70 10.97 3.80
N GLU A 74 -15.32 12.13 3.97
CA GLU A 74 -16.77 12.32 3.90
C GLU A 74 -17.32 11.98 2.51
N GLN A 75 -16.61 12.36 1.44
CA GLN A 75 -17.00 11.97 0.08
C GLN A 75 -16.96 10.45 -0.11
N VAL A 76 -15.96 9.77 0.46
CA VAL A 76 -15.87 8.32 0.41
C VAL A 76 -17.02 7.68 1.18
N GLU A 77 -17.31 8.14 2.40
CA GLU A 77 -18.42 7.63 3.20
C GLU A 77 -19.78 7.83 2.54
N ILE A 78 -20.02 9.01 1.96
CA ILE A 78 -21.24 9.30 1.19
C ILE A 78 -21.35 8.34 0.00
N ALA A 79 -20.26 8.12 -0.73
CA ALA A 79 -20.25 7.25 -1.90
C ALA A 79 -20.43 5.77 -1.55
N LEU A 80 -19.92 5.33 -0.39
CA LEU A 80 -20.06 3.96 0.10
C LEU A 80 -21.37 3.74 0.88
N GLY A 81 -22.01 4.81 1.36
CA GLY A 81 -23.21 4.75 2.20
C GLY A 81 -22.95 4.26 3.63
N VAL A 82 -21.70 4.30 4.11
CA VAL A 82 -21.28 3.83 5.43
C VAL A 82 -20.22 4.75 6.02
N SER A 83 -20.19 4.85 7.36
CA SER A 83 -19.07 5.47 8.07
C SER A 83 -17.92 4.48 8.23
N LEU A 84 -16.69 4.98 8.22
CA LEU A 84 -15.47 4.18 8.36
C LEU A 84 -14.63 4.66 9.54
N GLU A 85 -13.97 3.72 10.22
CA GLU A 85 -13.03 4.01 11.32
C GLU A 85 -11.68 4.48 10.75
N TRP A 86 -11.63 5.73 10.27
CA TRP A 86 -10.49 6.26 9.52
C TRP A 86 -9.20 6.34 10.33
N GLU A 87 -9.28 6.72 11.60
CA GLU A 87 -8.08 6.92 12.42
C GLU A 87 -7.37 5.61 12.70
N ASP A 88 -8.12 4.55 12.99
CA ASP A 88 -7.58 3.20 13.22
C ASP A 88 -7.06 2.57 11.92
N ALA A 89 -7.65 2.93 10.78
CA ALA A 89 -7.25 2.40 9.48
C ALA A 89 -6.04 3.13 8.87
N LEU A 90 -5.68 4.33 9.34
CA LEU A 90 -4.60 5.14 8.75
C LEU A 90 -3.24 4.48 8.99
N ILE A 91 -2.57 4.06 7.92
CA ILE A 91 -1.27 3.38 8.01
C ILE A 91 -0.10 4.28 7.63
N GLN A 92 -0.28 5.25 6.72
CA GLN A 92 0.78 6.20 6.38
C GLN A 92 0.27 7.40 5.59
N HIS A 93 1.03 8.49 5.68
CA HIS A 93 0.95 9.63 4.75
C HIS A 93 1.90 9.42 3.56
N THR A 94 1.44 9.80 2.38
CA THR A 94 2.20 9.67 1.13
C THR A 94 3.05 10.92 0.85
N MET A 95 4.05 10.76 -0.02
CA MET A 95 4.96 11.85 -0.42
C MET A 95 4.29 13.11 -0.98
N GLN A 96 3.06 13.00 -1.52
CA GLN A 96 2.32 14.12 -2.12
C GLN A 96 1.21 14.65 -1.21
N GLY A 97 1.16 14.21 0.05
CA GLY A 97 0.15 14.65 1.03
C GLY A 97 -1.12 13.80 1.07
N GLY A 98 -1.26 12.80 0.18
CA GLY A 98 -2.31 11.77 0.27
C GLY A 98 -2.12 10.81 1.46
N GLN A 99 -3.04 9.87 1.63
CA GLN A 99 -3.09 8.95 2.78
C GLN A 99 -3.42 7.53 2.33
N HIS A 100 -2.82 6.53 2.97
CA HIS A 100 -3.21 5.13 2.80
C HIS A 100 -3.93 4.64 4.05
N TYR A 101 -5.07 3.98 3.83
CA TYR A 101 -5.88 3.36 4.87
C TYR A 101 -6.06 1.89 4.59
N ALA A 102 -5.79 1.01 5.56
CA ALA A 102 -5.98 -0.43 5.42
C ALA A 102 -7.23 -0.89 6.19
N PHE A 103 -8.11 -1.63 5.51
CA PHE A 103 -9.34 -2.18 6.10
C PHE A 103 -9.42 -3.68 5.88
N LYS A 104 -9.83 -4.42 6.91
CA LYS A 104 -10.20 -5.83 6.79
C LYS A 104 -11.53 -5.97 6.05
N VAL A 105 -11.59 -6.90 5.11
CA VAL A 105 -12.78 -7.16 4.28
C VAL A 105 -13.00 -8.66 4.10
N GLY A 106 -14.25 -9.09 4.28
CA GLY A 106 -14.66 -10.48 4.09
C GLY A 106 -15.12 -10.80 2.65
N TRP A 107 -14.99 -9.85 1.73
CA TRP A 107 -15.47 -9.96 0.35
C TRP A 107 -14.45 -9.42 -0.65
N ASN A 108 -14.64 -9.75 -1.93
CA ASN A 108 -13.79 -9.25 -3.00
C ASN A 108 -14.11 -7.79 -3.30
N VAL A 109 -13.21 -6.89 -2.90
CA VAL A 109 -13.28 -5.48 -3.28
C VAL A 109 -12.74 -5.29 -4.71
N ARG A 110 -13.37 -4.39 -5.47
CA ARG A 110 -12.90 -4.03 -6.81
C ARG A 110 -11.63 -3.18 -6.70
N PHE A 111 -10.58 -3.58 -7.42
CA PHE A 111 -9.39 -2.77 -7.68
C PHE A 111 -9.67 -1.71 -8.76
N GLY A 112 -9.14 -0.51 -8.58
CA GLY A 112 -9.17 0.53 -9.59
C GLY A 112 -8.86 1.92 -9.05
N SER A 113 -9.05 2.92 -9.91
CA SER A 113 -8.83 4.33 -9.62
C SER A 113 -10.10 5.15 -9.75
N ASN A 114 -10.18 6.27 -9.01
CA ASN A 114 -11.38 7.12 -8.88
C ASN A 114 -12.65 6.31 -8.56
N MET A 115 -12.53 5.45 -7.57
CA MET A 115 -13.55 4.48 -7.18
C MET A 115 -14.78 5.17 -6.62
N ALA A 116 -15.94 4.53 -6.82
CA ALA A 116 -17.25 5.04 -6.39
C ALA A 116 -17.57 6.48 -6.88
N GLY A 117 -16.94 6.93 -7.97
CA GLY A 117 -17.11 8.28 -8.50
C GLY A 117 -16.32 9.36 -7.74
N VAL A 118 -15.52 8.98 -6.74
CA VAL A 118 -14.69 9.92 -5.96
C VAL A 118 -13.34 10.09 -6.63
N ARG A 119 -13.08 11.27 -7.18
CA ARG A 119 -11.78 11.59 -7.79
C ARG A 119 -10.70 11.56 -6.70
N GLY A 120 -9.64 10.78 -6.93
CA GLY A 120 -8.55 10.62 -5.97
C GLY A 120 -8.77 9.53 -4.91
N LEU A 121 -9.84 8.72 -5.03
CA LEU A 121 -9.96 7.47 -4.29
C LEU A 121 -9.50 6.30 -5.17
N ASP A 122 -8.37 5.71 -4.83
CA ASP A 122 -7.88 4.48 -5.44
C ASP A 122 -8.04 3.31 -4.46
N THR A 123 -8.24 2.10 -5.01
CA THR A 123 -8.34 0.87 -4.22
C THR A 123 -7.23 -0.08 -4.64
N ARG A 124 -6.47 -0.57 -3.65
CA ARG A 124 -5.45 -1.61 -3.85
C ARG A 124 -5.92 -2.87 -3.12
N THR A 125 -5.87 -4.00 -3.81
CA THR A 125 -6.42 -5.27 -3.32
C THR A 125 -5.42 -6.39 -3.55
N TYR A 126 -5.61 -7.50 -2.83
CA TYR A 126 -4.85 -8.72 -3.04
C TYR A 126 -4.76 -9.14 -4.52
N GLY A 127 -3.57 -9.57 -4.93
CA GLY A 127 -3.26 -10.05 -6.28
C GLY A 127 -3.23 -8.99 -7.38
N LYS A 128 -3.65 -7.75 -7.11
CA LYS A 128 -3.77 -6.68 -8.12
C LYS A 128 -3.06 -5.39 -7.74
N GLY A 129 -2.98 -5.07 -6.46
CA GLY A 129 -2.43 -3.83 -5.95
C GLY A 129 -1.27 -4.05 -4.97
N TYR A 130 -0.42 -3.04 -4.91
CA TYR A 130 0.58 -2.85 -3.87
C TYR A 130 0.55 -1.37 -3.46
N ILE A 131 1.13 -1.06 -2.31
CA ILE A 131 1.45 0.32 -1.92
C ILE A 131 2.96 0.50 -1.79
N ALA A 132 3.45 1.72 -2.02
CA ALA A 132 4.85 2.07 -1.77
C ALA A 132 5.02 2.67 -0.36
N THR A 133 6.17 2.44 0.24
CA THR A 133 6.61 3.03 1.51
C THR A 133 8.12 3.31 1.50
N GLY A 134 8.67 3.91 2.55
CA GLY A 134 10.08 4.29 2.65
C GLY A 134 10.28 5.81 2.65
N PRO A 135 11.45 6.33 2.20
CA PRO A 135 11.76 7.76 2.23
C PRO A 135 10.66 8.64 1.61
N GLY A 136 10.26 9.69 2.34
CA GLY A 136 9.19 10.61 1.96
C GLY A 136 7.78 10.12 2.29
N TYR A 137 7.60 8.89 2.76
CA TYR A 137 6.39 8.43 3.41
C TYR A 137 6.53 8.59 4.92
N SER A 138 5.43 8.95 5.59
CA SER A 138 5.40 9.07 7.05
C SER A 138 4.47 7.99 7.61
N PRO A 139 4.99 6.96 8.30
CA PRO A 139 4.16 5.92 8.89
C PRO A 139 3.30 6.49 10.02
N VAL A 140 2.11 5.93 10.18
CA VAL A 140 1.21 6.18 11.32
C VAL A 140 1.05 4.87 12.09
N GLY A 141 1.19 4.91 13.41
CA GLY A 141 1.20 3.70 14.23
C GLY A 141 2.29 2.72 13.80
N GLY A 142 1.91 1.47 13.51
CA GLY A 142 2.80 0.44 12.98
C GLY A 142 3.14 0.58 11.48
N GLY A 143 2.60 1.58 10.78
CA GLY A 143 2.89 1.76 9.37
C GLY A 143 2.29 0.66 8.49
N VAL A 144 3.01 0.29 7.43
CA VAL A 144 2.64 -0.84 6.58
C VAL A 144 2.66 -2.19 7.31
N HIS A 145 3.35 -2.29 8.46
CA HIS A 145 3.44 -3.55 9.22
C HIS A 145 2.10 -3.99 9.80
N THR A 146 1.17 -3.05 10.03
CA THR A 146 -0.18 -3.37 10.54
C THR A 146 -1.01 -4.15 9.51
N MET A 147 -0.60 -4.18 8.23
CA MET A 147 -1.24 -5.02 7.23
C MET A 147 -1.01 -6.52 7.46
N ALA A 148 -0.04 -6.89 8.31
CA ALA A 148 0.22 -8.28 8.67
C ALA A 148 -0.88 -8.90 9.55
N ASP A 149 -1.55 -8.08 10.35
CA ASP A 149 -2.56 -8.53 11.33
C ASP A 149 -3.91 -8.86 10.68
N ALA A 150 -3.96 -9.10 9.36
CA ALA A 150 -5.17 -9.32 8.60
C ALA A 150 -5.78 -10.73 8.76
N ASP A 151 -4.99 -11.68 9.25
CA ASP A 151 -5.41 -13.05 9.51
C ASP A 151 -6.20 -13.22 10.83
#